data_AF-A0A7K7PGW4-F1
#
_entry.id   AF-A0A7K7PGW4-F1
#
_cell.length_a   1.000
_cell.length_b   1.000
_cell.length_c   1.000
_cell.angle_alpha   90.00
_cell.angle_beta   90.00
_cell.angle_gamma   90.00
#
_symmetry.space_group_name_H-M   'P 1'
#
loop_
_entity.id
_entity.type
_entity.pdbx_description
1 polymer ?
#
loop_
_entity_poly.entity_id
_entity_poly.type
_entity_poly.pdbx_seq_one_letter_code
_entity_poly.pdbx_strand_id
1 'polypeptide(L)'
;SSQLPDGQILPLPSVILGELGKDPQNPTVCFYGHVDVQPAKKEDGWNTDPYTLTEINGVYLFIRNLYGRGATDNKGPVLAWINAVETIRALKLAMPVNFKFVIEGMEEAGSLGLEKLLEEEKQRFFSDVDCIVISDNLWLSNKKPALTYGSRGNACFFVEVK
;
A
#
# COMPACT_ATOMS: atom_id res chain seq x y z
N SER A 1 -14.40 -8.06 -12.38
CA SER A 1 -14.14 -7.18 -13.53
C SER A 1 -14.77 -5.83 -13.26
N SER A 2 -14.33 -4.78 -13.95
CA SER A 2 -14.95 -3.45 -13.92
C SER A 2 -15.50 -3.10 -15.31
N GLN A 3 -16.65 -2.42 -15.36
CA GLN A 3 -17.26 -1.97 -16.61
C GLN A 3 -17.04 -0.46 -16.77
N LEU A 4 -16.45 -0.07 -17.91
CA LEU A 4 -16.22 1.32 -18.26
C LEU A 4 -17.50 1.98 -18.82
N PRO A 5 -17.59 3.34 -18.83
CA PRO A 5 -18.74 4.05 -19.38
C PRO A 5 -19.05 3.75 -20.85
N ASP A 6 -18.07 3.32 -21.62
CA ASP A 6 -18.20 2.92 -23.03
C ASP A 6 -18.63 1.45 -23.20
N GLY A 7 -18.90 0.74 -22.09
CA GLY A 7 -19.34 -0.65 -22.07
C GLY A 7 -18.20 -1.68 -22.07
N GLN A 8 -16.94 -1.27 -22.18
CA GLN A 8 -15.80 -2.20 -22.10
C GLN A 8 -15.71 -2.83 -20.71
N ILE A 9 -15.39 -4.13 -20.66
CA ILE A 9 -15.17 -4.87 -19.42
C ILE A 9 -13.67 -5.13 -19.28
N LEU A 10 -13.07 -4.57 -18.23
CA LEU A 10 -11.68 -4.81 -17.89
C LEU A 10 -11.58 -5.85 -16.76
N PRO A 11 -10.61 -6.79 -16.84
CA PRO A 11 -10.28 -7.61 -15.69
C PRO A 11 -9.79 -6.73 -14.55
N LEU A 12 -10.05 -7.17 -13.30
CA LEU A 12 -9.46 -6.50 -12.15
C LEU A 12 -7.94 -6.73 -12.17
N PRO A 13 -7.13 -5.75 -11.72
CA PRO A 13 -5.71 -5.99 -11.44
C PRO A 13 -5.55 -7.19 -10.51
N SER A 14 -4.52 -8.00 -10.76
CA SER A 14 -4.17 -9.10 -9.87
C SER A 14 -3.67 -8.57 -8.53
N VAL A 15 -4.10 -9.20 -7.43
CA VAL A 15 -3.46 -9.02 -6.13
C VAL A 15 -2.19 -9.88 -6.10
N ILE A 16 -1.09 -9.30 -5.64
CA ILE A 16 0.19 -10.00 -5.47
C ILE A 16 0.22 -10.62 -4.08
N LEU A 17 0.39 -11.94 -4.05
CA LEU A 17 0.68 -12.71 -2.84
C LEU A 17 2.14 -13.14 -2.88
N GLY A 18 2.95 -12.67 -1.94
CA GLY A 18 4.37 -12.96 -1.85
C GLY A 18 4.74 -13.59 -0.50
N GLU A 19 5.67 -14.54 -0.50
CA GLU A 19 6.17 -15.17 0.73
C GLU A 19 7.70 -15.23 0.72
N LEU A 20 8.32 -15.01 1.88
CA LEU A 20 9.75 -15.15 2.10
C LEU A 20 10.05 -15.63 3.51
N GLY A 21 10.72 -16.78 3.61
CA GLY A 21 11.00 -17.43 4.89
C GLY A 21 9.89 -18.40 5.30
N LYS A 22 10.26 -19.44 6.04
CA LYS A 22 9.34 -20.45 6.58
C LYS A 22 9.93 -21.12 7.83
N ASP A 23 10.69 -20.36 8.61
CA ASP A 23 11.29 -20.88 9.84
C ASP A 23 10.19 -21.03 10.90
N PRO A 24 9.89 -22.25 11.40
CA PRO A 24 8.86 -22.46 12.41
C PRO A 24 9.15 -21.78 13.75
N GLN A 25 10.37 -21.32 13.99
CA GLN A 25 10.74 -20.58 15.21
C GLN A 25 10.46 -19.08 15.10
N ASN A 26 10.25 -18.58 13.88
CA ASN A 26 9.95 -17.18 13.63
C ASN A 26 8.44 -16.98 13.49
N PRO A 27 7.88 -15.89 14.04
CA PRO A 27 6.50 -15.53 13.73
C PRO A 27 6.38 -15.12 12.26
N THR A 28 5.20 -15.30 11.68
CA THR A 28 4.86 -14.89 10.31
C THR A 28 4.10 -13.58 10.32
N VAL A 29 4.66 -12.57 9.68
CA VAL A 29 4.07 -11.23 9.57
C VAL A 29 3.65 -10.99 8.13
N CYS A 30 2.36 -10.68 7.94
CA CYS A 30 1.81 -10.28 6.65
C CYS A 30 1.76 -8.76 6.53
N PHE A 31 2.45 -8.22 5.56
CA PHE A 31 2.46 -6.80 5.22
C PHE A 31 1.46 -6.55 4.09
N TYR A 32 0.49 -5.66 4.33
CA TYR A 32 -0.46 -5.23 3.31
C TYR A 32 -0.14 -3.82 2.82
N GLY A 33 -0.36 -3.59 1.53
CA GLY A 33 -0.34 -2.27 0.90
C GLY A 33 -0.95 -2.30 -0.50
N HIS A 34 -0.93 -1.16 -1.18
CA HIS A 34 -1.49 -1.02 -2.53
C HIS A 34 -0.56 -0.24 -3.46
N VAL A 35 -0.75 -0.40 -4.78
CA VAL A 35 0.10 0.24 -5.80
C VAL A 35 -0.68 1.04 -6.84
N ASP A 36 -2.01 0.97 -6.81
CA ASP A 36 -2.83 1.99 -7.45
C ASP A 36 -2.69 3.33 -6.73
N VAL A 37 -3.08 4.40 -7.42
CA VAL A 37 -2.93 5.76 -6.90
C VAL A 37 -4.08 6.60 -7.42
N GLN A 38 -4.53 7.57 -6.63
CA GLN A 38 -5.44 8.60 -7.14
C GLN A 38 -4.92 9.27 -8.43
N PRO A 39 -5.81 9.70 -9.35
CA PRO A 39 -5.41 10.50 -10.49
C PRO A 39 -4.75 11.83 -10.06
N ALA A 40 -3.88 12.34 -10.91
CA ALA A 40 -3.28 13.66 -10.74
C ALA A 40 -2.91 14.24 -12.10
N LYS A 41 -3.15 15.55 -12.28
CA LYS A 41 -2.72 16.32 -13.45
C LYS A 41 -1.91 17.52 -13.02
N LYS A 42 -1.03 17.99 -13.89
CA LYS A 42 -0.23 19.20 -13.64
C LYS A 42 -1.15 20.40 -13.39
N GLU A 43 -2.22 20.49 -14.17
CA GLU A 43 -3.25 21.52 -14.10
C GLU A 43 -4.02 21.56 -12.76
N ASP A 44 -3.98 20.50 -11.96
CA ASP A 44 -4.60 20.47 -10.62
C ASP A 44 -3.84 21.34 -9.59
N GLY A 45 -2.73 21.97 -10.00
CA GLY A 45 -1.92 22.86 -9.17
C GLY A 45 -0.59 22.27 -8.69
N TRP A 46 -0.08 21.22 -9.35
CA TRP A 46 1.20 20.62 -8.98
C TRP A 46 2.38 21.52 -9.37
N ASN A 47 3.37 21.65 -8.49
CA ASN A 47 4.61 22.38 -8.76
C ASN A 47 5.60 21.58 -9.63
N THR A 48 5.56 20.24 -9.56
CA THR A 48 6.32 19.31 -10.41
C THR A 48 5.38 18.51 -11.30
N ASP A 49 5.90 17.67 -12.20
CA ASP A 49 5.06 16.65 -12.83
C ASP A 49 4.62 15.64 -11.76
N PRO A 50 3.32 15.32 -11.61
CA PRO A 50 2.84 14.41 -10.58
C PRO A 50 3.39 12.98 -10.71
N TYR A 51 3.74 12.52 -11.91
CA TYR A 51 4.21 11.15 -12.14
C TYR A 51 5.73 11.06 -12.32
N THR A 52 6.45 12.18 -12.17
CA THR A 52 7.91 12.21 -12.07
C THR A 52 8.32 12.52 -10.63
N LEU A 53 8.85 11.51 -9.92
CA LEU A 53 9.32 11.69 -8.55
C LEU A 53 10.43 12.74 -8.51
N THR A 54 10.19 13.83 -7.81
CA THR A 54 11.08 14.98 -7.75
C THR A 54 11.49 15.27 -6.31
N GLU A 55 12.79 15.30 -6.05
CA GLU A 55 13.34 15.68 -4.75
C GLU A 55 13.44 17.21 -4.66
N ILE A 56 12.89 17.80 -3.60
CA ILE A 56 12.94 19.25 -3.35
C ILE A 56 13.39 19.49 -1.90
N ASN A 57 14.13 20.57 -1.68
CA ASN A 57 14.52 21.01 -0.34
C ASN A 57 13.29 21.22 0.54
N GLY A 58 13.28 20.56 1.69
CA GLY A 58 12.27 20.76 2.72
C GLY A 58 12.47 22.08 3.47
N VAL A 59 11.52 22.39 4.35
CA VAL A 59 11.54 23.60 5.19
C VAL A 59 12.72 23.58 6.18
N TYR A 60 13.20 22.40 6.54
CA TYR A 60 14.35 22.22 7.42
C TYR A 60 15.61 21.94 6.60
N LEU A 61 16.71 22.61 6.94
CA LEU A 61 17.96 22.73 6.16
C LEU A 61 18.62 21.41 5.72
N PHE A 62 18.20 20.26 6.26
CA PHE A 62 18.76 18.93 5.98
C PHE A 62 17.71 17.89 5.58
N ILE A 63 16.44 18.29 5.44
CA ILE A 63 15.36 17.39 5.03
C ILE A 63 15.09 17.64 3.55
N ARG A 64 15.08 16.55 2.78
CA ARG A 64 14.65 16.53 1.39
C ARG A 64 13.27 15.89 1.34
N ASN A 65 12.34 16.53 0.65
CA ASN A 65 10.99 16.03 0.45
C ASN A 65 10.89 15.43 -0.95
N LEU A 66 10.27 14.25 -1.05
CA LEU A 66 10.01 13.57 -2.33
C LEU A 66 8.58 13.89 -2.78
N TYR A 67 8.45 14.56 -3.92
CA TYR A 67 7.16 14.95 -4.49
C TYR A 67 6.82 14.06 -5.67
N GLY A 68 5.66 13.41 -5.60
CA GLY A 68 5.10 12.59 -6.66
C GLY A 68 3.81 11.92 -6.20
N ARG A 69 2.84 11.75 -7.09
CA ARG A 69 1.63 10.96 -6.85
C ARG A 69 2.04 9.52 -6.56
N GLY A 70 1.57 8.99 -5.44
CA GLY A 70 1.95 7.66 -4.97
C GLY A 70 3.09 7.64 -3.95
N ALA A 71 3.81 8.75 -3.75
CA ALA A 71 5.02 8.76 -2.92
C ALA A 71 4.75 8.36 -1.46
N THR A 72 3.65 8.85 -0.87
CA THR A 72 3.25 8.51 0.50
C THR A 72 2.10 7.49 0.58
N ASP A 73 1.31 7.39 -0.48
CA ASP A 73 0.05 6.65 -0.52
C ASP A 73 -0.02 5.89 -1.86
N ASN A 74 0.38 4.61 -1.91
CA ASN A 74 1.03 3.83 -0.86
C ASN A 74 2.40 3.25 -1.27
N LYS A 75 2.95 3.71 -2.40
CA LYS A 75 4.16 3.12 -3.00
C LYS A 75 5.42 3.28 -2.15
N GLY A 76 5.59 4.43 -1.49
CA GLY A 76 6.73 4.65 -0.59
C GLY A 76 6.75 3.65 0.57
N PRO A 77 5.67 3.53 1.36
CA PRO A 77 5.54 2.51 2.39
C PRO A 77 5.72 1.06 1.90
N VAL A 78 5.12 0.68 0.77
CA VAL A 78 5.34 -0.66 0.17
C VAL A 78 6.82 -0.91 -0.13
N LEU A 79 7.48 0.05 -0.79
CA LEU A 79 8.90 -0.02 -1.10
C LEU A 79 9.75 -0.06 0.18
N ALA A 80 9.35 0.63 1.25
CA ALA A 80 10.08 0.59 2.52
C ALA A 80 10.15 -0.83 3.10
N TRP A 81 9.06 -1.62 3.02
CA TRP A 81 9.08 -3.02 3.44
C TRP A 81 10.01 -3.88 2.58
N ILE A 82 9.96 -3.71 1.26
CA ILE A 82 10.82 -4.44 0.32
C ILE A 82 12.28 -4.10 0.58
N ASN A 83 12.61 -2.81 0.74
CA ASN A 83 13.96 -2.34 1.02
C ASN A 83 14.47 -2.83 2.38
N ALA A 84 13.60 -2.95 3.39
CA ALA A 84 13.97 -3.51 4.69
C ALA A 84 14.39 -4.99 4.56
N VAL A 85 13.60 -5.78 3.84
CA VAL A 85 13.95 -7.18 3.52
C VAL A 85 15.24 -7.27 2.73
N GLU A 86 15.40 -6.45 1.69
CA GLU A 86 16.62 -6.41 0.88
C GLU A 86 17.85 -6.07 1.74
N THR A 87 17.73 -5.08 2.62
CA THR A 87 18.81 -4.66 3.52
C THR A 87 19.22 -5.79 4.47
N ILE A 88 18.27 -6.48 5.09
CA ILE A 88 18.55 -7.63 5.97
C ILE A 88 19.33 -8.71 5.20
N ARG A 89 18.92 -9.02 3.97
CA ARG A 89 19.62 -9.99 3.10
C ARG A 89 21.02 -9.52 2.71
N ALA A 90 21.16 -8.26 2.31
CA ALA A 90 22.44 -7.69 1.89
C ALA A 90 23.47 -7.70 3.03
N LEU A 91 23.01 -7.44 4.26
CA LEU A 91 23.82 -7.52 5.47
C LEU A 91 24.03 -8.96 5.99
N LYS A 92 23.44 -9.96 5.33
CA LYS A 92 23.48 -11.39 5.71
C LYS A 92 23.03 -11.64 7.15
N LEU A 93 22.05 -10.86 7.61
CA LEU A 93 21.44 -11.04 8.91
C LEU A 93 20.37 -12.13 8.83
N ALA A 94 20.11 -12.80 9.95
CA ALA A 94 18.97 -13.71 10.06
C ALA A 94 17.66 -12.93 9.89
N MET A 95 16.70 -13.51 9.18
CA MET A 95 15.37 -12.93 9.09
C MET A 95 14.70 -12.97 10.46
N PRO A 96 14.19 -11.83 10.97
CA PRO A 96 13.58 -11.79 12.29
C PRO A 96 12.16 -12.40 12.31
N VAL A 97 11.53 -12.52 11.14
CA VAL A 97 10.17 -13.04 10.94
C VAL A 97 10.09 -13.78 9.59
N ASN A 98 9.06 -14.59 9.40
CA ASN A 98 8.64 -14.99 8.05
C ASN A 98 7.81 -13.85 7.46
N PHE A 99 8.12 -13.44 6.23
CA PHE A 99 7.45 -12.32 5.57
C PHE A 99 6.39 -12.84 4.62
N LYS A 100 5.17 -12.32 4.74
CA LYS A 100 4.14 -12.41 3.71
C LYS A 100 3.76 -11.03 3.21
N PHE A 101 3.42 -10.92 1.94
CA PHE A 101 3.03 -9.67 1.29
C PHE A 101 1.69 -9.85 0.59
N VAL A 102 0.78 -8.91 0.83
CA VAL A 102 -0.45 -8.73 0.05
C VAL A 102 -0.38 -7.33 -0.55
N ILE A 103 -0.22 -7.25 -1.88
CA ILE A 103 -0.17 -5.97 -2.58
C ILE A 103 -1.30 -5.93 -3.60
N GLU A 104 -2.29 -5.06 -3.39
CA GLU A 104 -3.40 -4.89 -4.32
C GLU A 104 -3.26 -3.67 -5.24
N GLY A 105 -4.19 -3.52 -6.17
CA GLY A 105 -4.20 -2.43 -7.16
C GLY A 105 -5.59 -1.82 -7.35
N MET A 106 -6.46 -1.92 -6.35
CA MET A 106 -7.83 -1.39 -6.38
C MET A 106 -8.22 -0.64 -5.10
N GLU A 107 -7.29 -0.34 -4.19
CA GLU A 107 -7.60 0.25 -2.87
C GLU A 107 -8.32 1.60 -3.03
N GLU A 108 -7.81 2.43 -3.93
CA GLU A 108 -8.32 3.77 -4.24
C GLU A 108 -9.67 3.71 -4.98
N ALA A 109 -10.05 2.51 -5.44
CA ALA A 109 -11.29 2.17 -6.13
C ALA A 109 -12.18 1.21 -5.31
N GLY A 110 -11.94 1.09 -4.00
CA GLY A 110 -12.79 0.34 -3.07
C GLY A 110 -12.42 -1.13 -2.88
N SER A 111 -11.17 -1.51 -3.17
CA SER A 111 -10.60 -2.85 -2.98
C SER A 111 -11.44 -3.96 -3.61
N LEU A 112 -12.00 -3.68 -4.80
CA LEU A 112 -12.93 -4.60 -5.48
C LEU A 112 -12.27 -5.96 -5.72
N GLY A 113 -12.84 -7.01 -5.13
CA GLY A 113 -12.38 -8.39 -5.26
C GLY A 113 -11.41 -8.85 -4.18
N LEU A 114 -10.83 -7.95 -3.37
CA LEU A 114 -9.92 -8.32 -2.30
C LEU A 114 -10.60 -9.19 -1.24
N GLU A 115 -11.78 -8.81 -0.77
CA GLU A 115 -12.53 -9.57 0.25
C GLU A 115 -12.73 -11.04 -0.15
N LYS A 116 -13.10 -11.27 -1.42
CA LYS A 116 -13.27 -12.62 -1.96
C LYS A 116 -11.95 -13.42 -1.93
N LEU A 117 -10.85 -12.81 -2.36
CA LEU A 117 -9.53 -13.42 -2.32
C LEU A 117 -9.12 -13.79 -0.88
N LEU A 118 -9.35 -12.88 0.07
CA LEU A 118 -9.01 -13.11 1.48
C LEU A 118 -9.75 -14.33 2.04
N GLU A 119 -11.03 -14.49 1.71
CA GLU A 119 -11.80 -15.67 2.15
C GLU A 119 -11.33 -16.96 1.47
N GLU A 120 -10.98 -16.91 0.17
CA GLU A 120 -10.44 -18.06 -0.58
C GLU A 120 -9.07 -18.52 -0.06
N GLU A 121 -8.22 -17.59 0.37
CA GLU A 121 -6.86 -17.86 0.81
C GLU A 121 -6.70 -17.98 2.33
N LYS A 122 -7.79 -17.80 3.09
CA LYS A 122 -7.82 -17.82 4.56
C LYS A 122 -7.19 -19.06 5.18
N GLN A 123 -7.46 -20.23 4.61
CA GLN A 123 -6.94 -21.53 5.07
C GLN A 123 -5.68 -21.97 4.28
N ARG A 124 -5.14 -21.09 3.45
CA ARG A 124 -3.98 -21.35 2.59
C ARG A 124 -2.91 -20.31 2.86
N PHE A 125 -2.82 -19.24 2.05
CA PHE A 125 -1.83 -18.19 2.22
C PHE A 125 -1.86 -17.55 3.61
N PHE A 126 -3.02 -17.41 4.25
CA PHE A 126 -3.13 -16.81 5.57
C PHE A 126 -3.08 -17.80 6.75
N SER A 127 -2.94 -19.10 6.47
CA SER A 127 -3.10 -20.16 7.49
C SER A 127 -2.07 -20.12 8.63
N ASP A 128 -0.91 -19.53 8.38
CA ASP A 128 0.23 -19.45 9.30
C ASP A 128 0.61 -18.01 9.64
N VAL A 129 -0.27 -17.03 9.39
CA VAL A 129 -0.04 -15.60 9.69
C VAL A 129 -0.36 -15.31 11.15
N ASP A 130 0.63 -14.82 11.90
CA ASP A 130 0.49 -14.44 13.31
C ASP A 130 0.05 -12.97 13.46
N CYS A 131 0.48 -12.09 12.55
CA CYS A 131 0.20 -10.67 12.62
C CYS A 131 0.08 -10.05 11.23
N ILE A 132 -0.81 -9.06 11.09
CA ILE A 132 -0.93 -8.23 9.89
C ILE A 132 -0.47 -6.81 10.22
N VAL A 133 0.43 -6.27 9.40
CA VAL A 133 0.93 -4.89 9.50
C VAL A 133 0.52 -4.12 8.26
N ILE A 134 -0.09 -2.96 8.47
CA ILE A 134 -0.48 -2.02 7.43
C ILE A 134 0.24 -0.70 7.70
N SER A 135 0.95 -0.18 6.70
CA SER A 135 1.56 1.14 6.74
C SER A 135 0.96 1.99 5.63
N ASP A 136 -0.25 2.48 5.88
CA ASP A 136 -1.03 3.23 4.89
C ASP A 136 -1.79 4.39 5.51
N ASN A 137 -1.11 5.11 6.39
CA ASN A 137 -1.68 6.23 7.11
C ASN A 137 -0.59 7.21 7.51
N LEU A 138 -1.03 8.40 7.90
CA LEU A 138 -0.15 9.49 8.29
C LEU A 138 -0.03 9.60 9.81
N TRP A 139 1.01 10.29 10.25
CA TRP A 139 1.10 10.74 11.64
C TRP A 139 0.12 11.89 11.86
N LEU A 140 -0.49 11.93 13.05
CA LEU A 140 -1.34 13.05 13.46
C LEU A 140 -0.55 14.37 13.62
N SER A 141 0.76 14.26 13.86
CA SER A 141 1.64 15.40 14.10
C SER A 141 2.97 15.23 13.37
N ASN A 142 3.54 16.34 12.91
CA ASN A 142 4.90 16.40 12.36
C ASN A 142 6.02 16.30 13.44
N LYS A 143 5.67 16.09 14.72
CA LYS A 143 6.63 16.00 15.84
C LYS A 143 6.67 14.65 16.53
N LYS A 144 5.62 13.84 16.42
CA LYS A 144 5.48 12.59 17.16
C LYS A 144 4.92 11.49 16.25
N PRO A 145 5.54 10.30 16.24
CA PRO A 145 4.96 9.15 15.57
C PRO A 145 3.64 8.76 16.21
N ALA A 146 2.79 8.09 15.43
CA ALA A 146 1.49 7.59 15.88
C ALA A 146 1.35 6.11 15.54
N LEU A 147 0.65 5.38 16.41
CA LEU A 147 0.13 4.05 16.12
C LEU A 147 -1.39 4.17 15.96
N THR A 148 -1.88 3.84 14.77
CA THR A 148 -3.31 3.86 14.47
C THR A 148 -3.94 2.55 14.90
N TYR A 149 -5.00 2.62 15.71
CA TYR A 149 -5.74 1.45 16.20
C TYR A 149 -7.17 1.35 15.65
N GLY A 150 -7.54 2.22 14.72
CA GLY A 150 -8.84 2.19 14.08
C GLY A 150 -8.96 3.19 12.93
N SER A 151 -9.79 2.85 11.95
CA SER A 151 -10.19 3.70 10.83
C SER A 151 -11.71 3.92 10.85
N ARG A 152 -12.18 4.96 10.16
CA ARG A 152 -13.61 5.16 9.90
C ARG A 152 -14.01 4.38 8.66
N GLY A 153 -15.27 3.97 8.57
CA GLY A 153 -15.86 3.53 7.32
C GLY A 153 -16.10 4.69 6.35
N ASN A 154 -16.27 4.37 5.07
CA ASN A 154 -16.60 5.32 4.00
C ASN A 154 -17.87 4.84 3.27
N ALA A 155 -18.80 5.76 2.97
CA ALA A 155 -20.01 5.49 2.21
C ALA A 155 -20.18 6.56 1.12
N CYS A 156 -20.14 6.14 -0.14
CA CYS A 156 -20.28 7.01 -1.31
C CYS A 156 -21.70 6.92 -1.87
N PHE A 157 -22.30 8.07 -2.21
CA PHE A 157 -23.67 8.17 -2.71
C PHE A 157 -23.71 8.98 -4.01
N PHE A 158 -24.56 8.57 -4.95
CA PHE A 158 -24.86 9.32 -6.16
C PHE A 158 -26.33 9.77 -6.11
N VAL A 159 -26.58 11.06 -6.35
CA VAL A 159 -27.93 11.62 -6.40
C VAL A 159 -28.21 12.09 -7.82
N GLU A 160 -29.16 11.43 -8.47
CA GLU A 160 -29.64 11.76 -9.81
C GLU A 160 -31.05 12.34 -9.71
N VAL A 161 -31.26 13.53 -10.31
CA VAL A 161 -32.59 14.14 -10.46
C VAL A 161 -32.93 14.11 -11.94
N LYS A 162 -34.08 13.52 -12.27
CA LYS A 162 -34.61 13.41 -13.64
C LYS A 162 -35.62 14.51 -13.92
#